data_AF-A0A6A5VCL2-F1
#
_entry.id   AF-A0A6A5VCL2-F1
#
_cell.length_a   1.000
_cell.length_b   1.000
_cell.length_c   1.000
_cell.angle_alpha   90.00
_cell.angle_beta   90.00
_cell.angle_gamma   90.00
#
_symmetry.space_group_name_H-M   'P 1'
#
loop_
_entity.id
_entity.type
_entity.pdbx_description
1 polymer ?
#
loop_
_entity_poly.entity_id
_entity_poly.type
_entity_poly.pdbx_seq_one_letter_code
_entity_poly.pdbx_strand_id
1 'polypeptide(L)'
;GNNALKEWEQLVLRLAEYIRPNHLVLYLIVNVHDVETAEAVLKPLDQLPTLKNCGLWLNNDPIPDINTLVRATVKRLKSPRTPDEPFNFLGLPIELRLRILEYSDLIYDSVLEW
;
A
#
# COMPACT_ATOMS: atom_id res chain seq x y z
N GLY A 1 2.37 0.77 -27.90
CA GLY A 1 1.54 -0.05 -27.00
C GLY A 1 2.38 -1.03 -26.22
N ASN A 2 2.70 -2.19 -26.78
CA ASN A 2 3.22 -3.33 -26.01
C ASN A 2 4.64 -3.18 -25.44
N ASN A 3 5.55 -2.45 -26.10
CA ASN A 3 6.89 -2.22 -25.52
C ASN A 3 6.82 -1.31 -24.28
N ALA A 4 5.98 -0.28 -24.30
CA ALA A 4 5.78 0.60 -23.15
C ALA A 4 5.20 -0.15 -21.94
N LEU A 5 4.28 -1.11 -22.16
CA LEU A 5 3.77 -1.96 -21.09
C LEU A 5 4.84 -2.88 -20.49
N LYS A 6 5.73 -3.44 -21.33
CA LYS A 6 6.86 -4.25 -20.85
C LYS A 6 7.87 -3.43 -20.06
N GLU A 7 8.21 -2.23 -20.53
CA GLU A 7 9.10 -1.32 -19.81
C GLU A 7 8.48 -0.87 -18.48
N TRP A 8 7.17 -0.59 -18.48
CA TRP A 8 6.41 -0.30 -17.27
C TRP A 8 6.47 -1.45 -16.25
N GLU A 9 6.20 -2.67 -16.70
CA GLU A 9 6.26 -3.85 -15.84
C GLU A 9 7.66 -4.03 -15.24
N GLN A 10 8.72 -3.92 -16.05
CA GLN A 10 10.10 -4.00 -15.56
C GLN A 10 10.45 -2.89 -14.57
N LEU A 11 9.97 -1.68 -14.81
CA LEU A 11 10.17 -0.55 -13.91
C LEU A 11 9.48 -0.81 -12.57
N VAL A 12 8.23 -1.27 -12.57
CA VAL A 12 7.49 -1.55 -11.34
C VAL A 12 8.14 -2.69 -10.55
N LEU A 13 8.62 -3.74 -11.22
CA LEU A 13 9.35 -4.84 -10.58
C LEU A 13 10.63 -4.34 -9.90
N ARG A 14 11.43 -3.52 -10.58
CA ARG A 14 12.63 -2.92 -9.98
C ARG A 14 12.27 -2.02 -8.78
N LEU A 15 11.21 -1.23 -8.89
CA LEU A 15 10.74 -0.42 -7.77
C LEU A 15 10.32 -1.28 -6.58
N ALA A 16 9.63 -2.40 -6.82
CA ALA A 16 9.19 -3.31 -5.76
C ALA A 16 10.38 -3.89 -4.95
N GLU A 17 11.51 -4.16 -5.60
CA GLU A 17 12.71 -4.72 -4.94
C GLU A 17 13.38 -3.74 -3.97
N TYR A 18 13.32 -2.44 -4.23
CA TYR A 18 14.09 -1.45 -3.47
C TYR A 18 13.25 -0.54 -2.56
N ILE A 19 11.93 -0.52 -2.74
CA ILE A 19 11.05 0.38 -1.98
C ILE A 19 10.66 -0.25 -0.65
N ARG A 20 10.79 0.54 0.41
CA ARG A 20 10.25 0.21 1.73
C ARG A 20 8.75 0.58 1.81
N PRO A 21 7.94 -0.19 2.55
CA PRO A 21 6.53 0.16 2.79
C PRO A 21 6.39 1.59 3.37
N ASN A 22 5.38 2.34 2.93
CA ASN A 22 5.05 3.70 3.36
C ASN A 22 6.10 4.78 3.03
N HIS A 23 7.01 4.53 2.09
CA HIS A 23 7.98 5.55 1.63
C HIS A 23 7.63 6.16 0.26
N LEU A 24 7.10 5.36 -0.67
CA LEU A 24 6.84 5.84 -2.03
C LEU A 24 5.50 6.58 -2.13
N VAL A 25 5.51 7.69 -2.86
CA VAL A 25 4.31 8.39 -3.34
C VAL A 25 4.23 8.19 -4.85
N LEU A 26 3.15 7.58 -5.34
CA LEU A 26 2.97 7.27 -6.76
C LEU A 26 1.71 7.95 -7.31
N TYR A 27 1.85 8.64 -8.43
CA TYR A 27 0.72 9.13 -9.22
C TYR A 27 0.84 8.60 -10.64
N LEU A 28 -0.19 7.90 -11.10
CA LEU A 28 -0.24 7.33 -12.44
C LEU A 28 -1.40 7.91 -13.21
N ILE A 29 -1.10 8.50 -14.36
CA ILE A 29 -2.07 9.05 -15.30
C ILE A 29 -1.88 8.32 -16.61
N VAL A 30 -2.89 7.56 -17.04
CA VAL A 30 -2.86 6.80 -18.28
C VAL A 30 -4.23 6.93 -18.93
N ASN A 31 -4.26 6.99 -20.26
CA ASN A 31 -5.51 6.94 -21.03
C ASN A 31 -5.69 5.52 -21.56
N VAL A 32 -6.74 4.81 -21.16
CA VAL A 32 -6.98 3.40 -21.54
C VAL A 32 -8.34 3.25 -22.23
N HIS A 33 -8.38 2.60 -23.38
CA HIS A 33 -9.60 2.55 -24.19
C HIS A 33 -10.53 1.38 -23.81
N ASP A 34 -10.03 0.45 -23.00
CA ASP A 34 -10.69 -0.81 -22.65
C ASP A 34 -10.22 -1.32 -21.28
N VAL A 35 -11.01 -2.22 -20.70
CA VAL A 35 -10.77 -2.80 -19.38
C VAL A 35 -9.52 -3.70 -19.37
N GLU A 36 -9.25 -4.42 -20.45
CA GLU A 36 -8.10 -5.33 -20.56
C GLU A 36 -6.78 -4.57 -20.46
N THR A 37 -6.67 -3.43 -21.15
CA THR A 37 -5.49 -2.56 -21.08
C THR A 37 -5.37 -1.89 -19.71
N ALA A 38 -6.50 -1.53 -19.08
CA ALA A 38 -6.49 -1.02 -17.71
C ALA A 38 -5.93 -2.07 -16.73
N GLU A 39 -6.37 -3.32 -16.84
CA GLU A 39 -5.84 -4.42 -16.04
C GLU A 39 -4.34 -4.66 -16.29
N ALA A 40 -3.91 -4.64 -17.56
CA ALA A 40 -2.50 -4.79 -17.90
C ALA A 40 -1.60 -3.70 -17.31
N VAL A 41 -2.10 -2.46 -17.21
CA VAL A 41 -1.38 -1.34 -16.57
C VAL A 41 -1.35 -1.47 -15.05
N LEU A 42 -2.45 -1.93 -14.43
CA LEU A 42 -2.59 -2.00 -12.98
C LEU A 42 -1.95 -3.24 -12.36
N LYS A 43 -1.94 -4.38 -13.07
CA LYS A 43 -1.44 -5.67 -12.57
C LYS A 43 0.01 -5.62 -12.04
N PRO A 44 0.98 -4.94 -12.69
CA PRO A 44 2.34 -4.84 -12.15
C PRO A 44 2.37 -4.17 -10.77
N LEU A 45 1.47 -3.22 -10.50
CA LEU A 45 1.41 -2.52 -9.22
C LEU A 45 1.11 -3.49 -8.05
N ASP A 46 0.61 -4.70 -8.32
CA ASP A 46 0.35 -5.73 -7.30
C ASP A 46 1.60 -6.18 -6.55
N GLN A 47 2.76 -6.00 -7.18
CA GLN A 47 4.06 -6.32 -6.60
C GLN A 47 4.60 -5.22 -5.68
N LEU A 48 4.05 -4.00 -5.74
CA LEU A 48 4.53 -2.92 -4.90
C LEU A 48 4.11 -3.13 -3.43
N PRO A 49 4.98 -2.78 -2.47
CA PRO A 49 4.60 -2.71 -1.07
C PRO A 49 3.57 -1.59 -0.85
N THR A 50 3.01 -1.53 0.36
CA THR A 50 2.11 -0.44 0.75
C THR A 50 2.80 0.91 0.51
N LEU A 51 2.12 1.82 -0.18
CA LEU A 51 2.61 3.13 -0.58
C LEU A 51 2.21 4.18 0.46
N LYS A 52 3.06 5.20 0.66
CA LYS A 52 2.74 6.37 1.49
C LYS A 52 1.50 7.08 0.96
N ASN A 53 1.45 7.23 -0.36
CA ASN A 53 0.29 7.77 -1.05
C ASN A 53 0.22 7.25 -2.48
N CYS A 54 -0.99 7.16 -3.02
CA CYS A 54 -1.25 6.66 -4.36
C CYS A 54 -2.43 7.42 -4.98
N GLY A 55 -2.30 7.83 -6.23
CA GLY A 55 -3.39 8.34 -7.05
C GLY A 55 -3.33 7.76 -8.46
N LEU A 56 -4.43 7.21 -8.94
CA LEU A 56 -4.53 6.62 -10.27
C LEU A 56 -5.65 7.32 -11.04
N TRP A 57 -5.35 7.75 -12.27
CA TRP A 57 -6.32 8.33 -13.18
C TRP A 57 -6.20 7.62 -14.54
N LEU A 58 -7.24 6.87 -14.91
CA LEU A 58 -7.20 5.96 -16.06
C LEU A 58 -8.04 6.40 -17.27
N ASN A 59 -8.85 7.45 -17.18
CA ASN A 59 -9.62 7.98 -18.32
C ASN A 59 -10.33 9.27 -17.96
N ASN A 60 -10.72 10.03 -18.98
CA ASN A 60 -11.63 11.15 -18.83
C ASN A 60 -13.11 10.70 -18.77
N ASP A 61 -13.47 9.66 -19.52
CA ASP A 61 -14.83 9.11 -19.54
C ASP A 61 -15.02 8.01 -18.47
N PRO A 62 -16.08 8.08 -17.66
CA PRO A 62 -16.30 7.15 -16.57
C PRO A 62 -16.81 5.80 -17.10
N ILE A 63 -15.90 4.86 -17.34
CA ILE A 63 -16.24 3.44 -17.52
C ILE A 63 -16.38 2.83 -16.11
N PRO A 64 -17.56 2.33 -15.71
CA PRO A 64 -17.81 1.85 -14.34
C PRO A 64 -16.82 0.77 -13.89
N ASP A 65 -16.47 -0.15 -14.77
CA ASP A 65 -15.58 -1.28 -14.47
C ASP A 65 -14.14 -0.81 -14.17
N ILE A 66 -13.62 0.14 -14.96
CA ILE A 66 -12.28 0.73 -14.77
C ILE A 66 -12.21 1.50 -13.45
N ASN A 67 -13.25 2.27 -13.12
CA ASN A 67 -13.30 2.99 -11.85
C ASN A 67 -13.27 2.05 -10.64
N THR A 68 -13.94 0.90 -10.77
CA THR A 68 -13.96 -0.13 -9.72
C THR A 68 -12.57 -0.75 -9.55
N LEU A 69 -11.89 -1.07 -10.66
CA LEU A 69 -10.50 -1.54 -10.67
C LEU A 69 -9.56 -0.53 -10.01
N VAL A 70 -9.62 0.75 -10.42
CA VAL A 70 -8.79 1.82 -9.84
C VAL A 70 -8.98 1.91 -8.33
N ARG A 71 -10.23 1.93 -7.86
CA ARG A 71 -10.52 2.01 -6.42
C ARG A 71 -9.97 0.80 -5.66
N ALA A 72 -10.13 -0.40 -6.20
CA ALA A 72 -9.59 -1.62 -5.61
C ALA A 72 -8.05 -1.57 -5.52
N THR A 73 -7.38 -1.16 -6.60
CA THR A 73 -5.92 -1.05 -6.64
C THR A 73 -5.39 0.02 -5.67
N VAL A 74 -6.00 1.21 -5.63
CA VAL A 74 -5.62 2.25 -4.66
C VAL A 74 -5.82 1.77 -3.23
N LYS A 75 -6.94 1.11 -2.94
CA LYS A 75 -7.22 0.55 -1.61
C LYS A 75 -6.14 -0.45 -1.21
N ARG A 76 -5.80 -1.41 -2.09
CA ARG A 76 -4.73 -2.39 -1.85
C ARG A 76 -3.39 -1.70 -1.58
N LEU A 77 -3.02 -0.72 -2.39
CA LEU A 77 -1.73 -0.04 -2.29
C LEU A 77 -1.61 0.82 -1.04
N LYS A 78 -2.72 1.32 -0.48
CA LYS A 78 -2.69 2.18 0.72
C LYS A 78 -2.98 1.41 2.01
N SER A 79 -3.62 0.25 1.93
CA SER A 79 -3.82 -0.60 3.09
C SER A 79 -2.50 -1.29 3.46
N PRO A 80 -2.11 -1.27 4.75
CA PRO A 80 -1.06 -2.16 5.23
C PRO A 80 -1.47 -3.59 4.87
N ARG A 81 -0.57 -4.38 4.29
CA ARG A 81 -0.75 -5.83 4.35
C ARG A 81 -0.80 -6.17 5.83
N THR A 82 -1.93 -6.69 6.30
CA THR A 82 -1.98 -7.35 7.59
C THR A 82 -0.90 -8.41 7.56
N PRO A 83 0.04 -8.44 8.51
CA PRO A 83 0.99 -9.54 8.57
C PRO A 83 0.19 -10.85 8.64
N ASP A 84 0.67 -11.88 7.95
CA ASP A 84 -0.01 -13.20 7.90
C ASP A 84 -0.17 -13.81 9.30
N GLU A 85 0.62 -13.34 10.27
CA GLU A 85 0.53 -13.70 11.67
C GLU A 85 0.42 -12.45 12.57
N PRO A 86 -0.46 -12.43 13.57
CA PRO A 86 -0.51 -11.36 14.54
C PRO A 86 0.80 -11.26 15.32
N PHE A 87 1.17 -10.05 15.71
CA PHE A 87 2.35 -9.84 16.56
C PHE A 87 2.20 -10.59 17.89
N ASN A 88 3.01 -11.61 18.12
CA ASN A 88 3.00 -12.41 19.34
C ASN A 88 3.66 -11.66 20.51
N PHE A 89 2.95 -10.66 21.03
CA PHE A 89 3.42 -9.85 22.15
C PHE A 89 3.78 -10.69 23.39
N LEU A 90 3.01 -11.76 23.67
CA LEU A 90 3.21 -12.61 24.84
C LEU A 90 4.43 -13.53 24.72
N GLY A 91 4.92 -13.78 23.50
CA GLY A 91 6.15 -14.54 23.25
C GLY A 91 7.44 -13.74 23.49
N LEU A 92 7.35 -12.44 23.74
CA LEU A 92 8.52 -11.58 23.97
C LEU A 92 9.06 -11.73 25.41
N PRO A 93 10.38 -11.57 25.59
CA PRO A 93 10.98 -11.33 26.91
C PRO A 93 10.25 -10.22 27.67
N ILE A 94 10.21 -10.35 29.00
CA ILE A 94 9.46 -9.45 29.88
C ILE A 94 9.91 -7.99 29.71
N GLU A 95 11.20 -7.76 29.48
CA GLU A 95 11.82 -6.44 29.31
C GLU A 95 11.29 -5.73 28.07
N LEU A 96 11.15 -6.46 26.95
CA LEU A 96 10.61 -5.89 25.71
C LEU A 96 9.12 -5.60 25.82
N ARG A 97 8.36 -6.44 26.55
CA ARG A 97 6.95 -6.19 26.82
C ARG A 97 6.77 -4.91 27.64
N LEU A 98 7.53 -4.76 28.73
CA LEU A 98 7.50 -3.56 29.56
C LEU A 98 7.92 -2.33 28.75
N ARG A 99 8.98 -2.43 27.94
CA ARG A 99 9.43 -1.34 27.08
C ARG A 99 8.38 -0.91 26.07
N ILE A 100 7.65 -1.85 25.46
CA ILE A 100 6.54 -1.52 24.54
C ILE A 100 5.38 -0.84 25.29
N LEU A 101 5.04 -1.32 26.49
CA LEU A 101 4.00 -0.73 27.33
C LEU A 101 4.36 0.69 27.79
N GLU A 102 5.64 0.99 28.02
CA GLU A 102 6.11 2.35 28.32
C GLU A 102 5.80 3.37 27.20
N TYR A 103 5.76 2.94 25.94
CA TYR A 103 5.39 3.79 24.80
C TYR A 103 3.91 3.73 24.44
N SER A 104 3.10 2.98 25.21
CA SER A 104 1.66 3.01 25.07
C SER A 104 1.10 4.08 26.00
N ASP A 105 0.10 4.84 25.54
CA ASP A 105 -0.65 5.81 26.35
C ASP A 105 -1.47 5.14 27.49
N LEU A 106 -1.15 3.90 27.84
CA LEU A 106 -1.77 3.09 28.90
C LEU A 106 -1.12 3.33 30.27
N ILE A 107 -0.04 4.11 30.34
CA ILE A 107 0.46 4.63 31.62
C ILE A 107 -0.39 5.85 31.96
N TYR A 108 -1.50 5.60 32.66
CA TYR A 108 -2.19 6.64 33.39
C TYR A 108 -1.25 7.09 34.52
N ASP A 109 -0.66 8.28 34.39
CA ASP A 109 0.12 8.88 35.45
C ASP A 109 -0.83 9.09 36.63
N SER A 110 -0.69 8.28 37.68
CA SER A 110 -1.63 8.25 38.80
C SER A 110 -1.51 9.45 39.72
N VAL A 111 -1.04 10.60 39.21
CA VAL A 111 -1.16 11.90 39.87
C VAL A 111 -2.56 12.47 39.59
N LEU A 112 -3.57 11.78 40.12
CA LEU A 112 -4.84 12.39 40.47
C LEU A 112 -4.63 13.11 41.81
N GLU A 113 -4.19 14.37 41.76
CA GLU A 113 -4.52 15.37 42.77
C GLU A 113 -5.73 16.15 42.18
N TRP A 114 -6.88 16.35 42.83
CA TRP A 114 -7.23 16.50 44.25
C TRP A 114 -8.64 15.97 44.50
#